data_AF-A0A2W1L2X6-F1
#
_entry.id   AF-A0A2W1L2X6-F1
#
_cell.length_a   1.000
_cell.length_b   1.000
_cell.length_c   1.000
_cell.angle_alpha   90.00
_cell.angle_beta   90.00
_cell.angle_gamma   90.00
#
_symmetry.space_group_name_H-M   'P 1'
#
loop_
_entity.id
_entity.type
_entity.pdbx_description
1 polymer ?
#
loop_
_entity_poly.entity_id
_entity_poly.type
_entity_poly.pdbx_seq_one_letter_code
_entity_poly.pdbx_strand_id
1 'polypeptide(L)'
;MSKWAGIAANAALGLIFPYVLAGVVLLVYGFMQPAERIDQIFGILIAAGYTGLVAAVNWITLRGQAAAAVWQGLFLNALAWSAACALTLYIQRYGLL
;
A
#
# COMPACT_ATOMS: atom_id res chain seq x y z
N MET A 1 -7.39 15.65 14.48
CA MET A 1 -6.38 15.80 13.41
C MET A 1 -6.97 16.66 12.31
N SER A 2 -6.27 17.68 11.85
CA SER A 2 -6.74 18.46 10.70
C SER A 2 -6.77 17.55 9.47
N LYS A 3 -7.71 17.78 8.55
CA LYS A 3 -7.83 17.04 7.27
C LYS A 3 -6.48 16.96 6.53
N TRP A 4 -5.66 18.01 6.68
CA TRP A 4 -4.31 18.11 6.14
C TRP A 4 -3.33 17.09 6.72
N ALA A 5 -3.42 16.74 7.99
CA ALA A 5 -2.58 15.72 8.61
C ALA A 5 -2.87 14.32 8.02
N GLY A 6 -4.14 14.03 7.72
CA GLY A 6 -4.54 12.77 7.07
C GLY A 6 -4.04 12.67 5.62
N ILE A 7 -4.09 13.79 4.88
CA ILE A 7 -3.54 13.88 3.51
C ILE A 7 -2.02 13.70 3.52
N ALA A 8 -1.31 14.37 4.43
CA ALA A 8 0.14 14.25 4.56
C ALA A 8 0.56 12.81 4.93
N ALA A 9 -0.16 12.14 5.83
CA ALA A 9 0.06 10.75 6.17
C ALA A 9 -0.16 9.82 4.97
N ASN A 10 -1.23 10.04 4.18
CA ASN A 10 -1.48 9.28 2.96
C ASN A 10 -0.38 9.48 1.91
N ALA A 11 0.13 10.70 1.75
CA ALA A 11 1.26 10.98 0.86
C ALA A 11 2.54 10.28 1.32
N ALA A 12 2.83 10.31 2.62
CA ALA A 12 3.98 9.59 3.19
C ALA A 12 3.88 8.07 3.00
N LEU A 13 2.68 7.50 3.20
CA LEU A 13 2.42 6.09 2.90
C LEU A 13 2.65 5.80 1.42
N GLY A 14 2.15 6.65 0.52
CA GLY A 14 2.36 6.52 -0.92
C GLY A 14 3.84 6.52 -1.33
N LEU A 15 4.68 7.33 -0.68
CA LEU A 15 6.12 7.38 -0.95
C LEU A 15 6.84 6.09 -0.57
N ILE A 16 6.45 5.46 0.55
CA ILE A 16 7.08 4.20 0.99
C ILE A 16 6.50 2.96 0.28
N PHE A 17 5.39 3.12 -0.45
CA PHE A 17 4.69 2.03 -1.11
C PHE A 17 5.57 1.16 -2.02
N PRO A 18 6.40 1.71 -2.93
CA PRO A 18 7.14 0.87 -3.87
C PRO A 18 8.12 -0.05 -3.14
N TYR A 19 8.70 0.42 -2.03
CA TYR A 19 9.62 -0.34 -1.19
C TYR A 19 8.89 -1.45 -0.43
N VAL A 20 7.72 -1.14 0.14
CA VAL A 20 6.88 -2.13 0.82
C VAL A 20 6.42 -3.19 -0.16
N LEU A 21 5.95 -2.78 -1.35
CA LEU A 21 5.50 -3.70 -2.39
C LEU A 21 6.64 -4.60 -2.86
N ALA A 22 7.80 -4.03 -3.18
CA ALA A 22 8.98 -4.80 -3.59
C ALA A 22 9.42 -5.80 -2.52
N GLY A 23 9.52 -5.35 -1.26
CA GLY A 23 9.91 -6.19 -0.13
C GLY A 23 8.92 -7.32 0.12
N VAL A 24 7.61 -7.04 0.08
CA VAL A 24 6.55 -8.06 0.22
C VAL A 24 6.62 -9.08 -0.91
N VAL A 25 6.75 -8.64 -2.17
CA VAL A 25 6.87 -9.55 -3.32
C VAL A 25 8.09 -10.45 -3.16
N LEU A 26 9.23 -9.88 -2.75
CA LEU A 26 10.47 -10.63 -2.57
C LEU A 26 10.38 -11.65 -1.44
N LEU A 27 9.77 -11.28 -0.31
CA LEU A 27 9.60 -12.16 0.85
C LEU A 27 8.56 -13.26 0.63
N VAL A 28 7.50 -12.99 -0.13
CA VAL A 28 6.43 -13.96 -0.38
C VAL A 28 6.78 -14.93 -1.52
N TYR A 29 7.39 -14.42 -2.60
CA TYR A 29 7.62 -15.21 -3.82
C TYR A 29 9.08 -15.63 -4.02
N GLY A 30 10.04 -14.96 -3.38
CA GLY A 30 11.47 -15.16 -3.61
C GLY A 30 11.95 -14.54 -4.92
N PHE A 31 13.24 -14.19 -5.01
CA PHE A 31 13.81 -13.56 -6.22
C PHE A 31 14.69 -14.51 -7.05
N MET A 32 15.24 -15.58 -6.45
CA MET A 32 16.06 -16.61 -7.12
C MET A 32 16.07 -17.99 -6.44
N GLN A 33 15.66 -18.07 -5.17
CA GLN A 33 15.41 -19.29 -4.45
C GLN A 33 14.00 -19.21 -3.85
N PRO A 34 13.28 -20.34 -3.69
CA PRO A 34 11.97 -20.32 -3.06
C PRO A 34 12.10 -19.73 -1.65
N ALA A 35 11.26 -18.74 -1.35
CA ALA A 35 11.26 -18.09 -0.05
C ALA A 35 11.02 -19.10 1.07
N GLU A 36 11.76 -18.98 2.17
CA GLU A 36 11.51 -19.80 3.35
C GLU A 36 10.13 -19.48 3.93
N ARG A 37 9.50 -20.45 4.61
CA ARG A 37 8.18 -20.21 5.23
C ARG A 37 8.20 -19.03 6.20
N ILE A 38 9.33 -18.82 6.87
CA ILE A 38 9.48 -17.70 7.81
C ILE A 38 9.48 -16.35 7.10
N ASP A 39 10.12 -16.25 5.93
CA ASP A 39 10.13 -15.04 5.09
C ASP A 39 8.73 -14.74 4.55
N GLN A 40 8.01 -15.78 4.11
CA GLN A 40 6.62 -15.62 3.65
C GLN A 40 5.72 -15.07 4.75
N ILE A 41 5.87 -15.55 5.99
CA ILE A 41 5.14 -15.03 7.14
C ILE A 41 5.48 -13.55 7.38
N PHE A 42 6.75 -13.18 7.35
CA PHE A 42 7.15 -11.77 7.48
C PHE A 42 6.61 -10.90 6.34
N GLY A 43 6.66 -11.37 5.10
CA GLY A 43 6.09 -10.68 3.94
C GLY A 43 4.58 -10.45 4.09
N ILE A 44 3.84 -11.46 4.54
CA ILE A 44 2.39 -11.33 4.83
C ILE A 44 2.14 -10.35 5.97
N LEU A 45 2.93 -10.40 7.05
CA LEU A 45 2.79 -9.48 8.19
C LEU A 45 3.09 -8.04 7.80
N ILE A 46 4.10 -7.79 6.97
CA ILE A 46 4.43 -6.46 6.44
C ILE A 46 3.28 -5.96 5.56
N ALA A 47 2.76 -6.79 4.66
CA ALA A 47 1.63 -6.44 3.80
C ALA A 47 0.37 -6.10 4.62
N ALA A 48 0.05 -6.93 5.62
CA ALA A 48 -1.08 -6.72 6.51
C ALA A 48 -0.92 -5.46 7.37
N GLY A 49 0.26 -5.24 7.96
CA GLY A 49 0.56 -4.05 8.75
C GLY A 49 0.44 -2.78 7.93
N TYR A 50 0.99 -2.78 6.72
CA TYR A 50 0.89 -1.65 5.80
C TYR A 50 -0.55 -1.36 5.36
N THR A 51 -1.31 -2.40 5.03
CA THR A 51 -2.74 -2.28 4.68
C THR A 51 -3.54 -1.71 5.85
N GLY A 52 -3.26 -2.15 7.07
CA GLY A 52 -3.86 -1.62 8.30
C GLY A 52 -3.56 -0.13 8.52
N LEU A 53 -2.33 0.31 8.25
CA LEU A 53 -1.94 1.73 8.31
C LEU A 53 -2.71 2.56 7.28
N VAL A 54 -2.79 2.11 6.03
CA VAL A 54 -3.57 2.78 4.97
C VAL A 54 -5.04 2.88 5.36
N ALA A 55 -5.63 1.79 5.89
CA ALA A 55 -7.01 1.79 6.35
C ALA A 55 -7.24 2.76 7.52
N ALA A 56 -6.34 2.80 8.50
CA ALA A 56 -6.43 3.71 9.64
C ALA A 56 -6.32 5.19 9.22
N VAL A 57 -5.39 5.51 8.32
CA VAL A 57 -5.23 6.88 7.79
C VAL A 57 -6.45 7.29 6.96
N ASN A 58 -6.98 6.40 6.11
CA ASN A 58 -8.20 6.65 5.35
C ASN A 58 -9.41 6.84 6.27
N TRP A 59 -9.58 6.01 7.30
CA TRP A 59 -10.63 6.18 8.30
C TRP A 59 -10.54 7.54 8.99
N ILE A 60 -9.35 7.95 9.45
CA ILE A 60 -9.14 9.26 10.10
C ILE A 60 -9.45 10.42 9.14
N THR A 61 -9.12 10.27 7.86
CA THR A 61 -9.31 11.32 6.84
C THR A 61 -10.77 11.45 6.39
N LEU A 62 -11.50 10.33 6.38
CA LEU A 62 -12.89 10.26 5.89
C LEU A 62 -13.93 10.31 7.02
N ARG A 63 -13.52 10.26 8.30
CA ARG A 63 -14.43 10.35 9.45
C ARG A 63 -15.27 11.64 9.37
N GLY A 64 -16.59 11.49 9.51
CA GLY A 64 -17.53 12.62 9.47
C GLY A 64 -17.99 13.04 8.07
N GLN A 65 -17.56 12.36 7.00
CA GLN A 65 -18.13 12.53 5.66
C GLN A 65 -19.36 11.64 5.45
N ALA A 66 -20.26 12.03 4.55
CA ALA A 66 -21.42 11.22 4.19
C ALA A 66 -20.97 9.87 3.59
N ALA A 67 -21.68 8.78 3.90
CA ALA A 67 -21.30 7.42 3.52
C ALA A 67 -21.02 7.25 2.02
N ALA A 68 -21.76 7.93 1.14
CA ALA A 68 -21.53 7.91 -0.30
C ALA A 68 -20.16 8.51 -0.69
N ALA A 69 -19.76 9.62 -0.05
CA ALA A 69 -18.46 10.25 -0.26
C ALA A 69 -17.30 9.40 0.29
N VAL A 70 -17.54 8.67 1.39
CA VAL A 70 -16.58 7.70 1.95
C VAL A 70 -16.32 6.57 0.95
N TRP A 71 -17.37 5.95 0.41
CA TRP A 71 -17.23 4.87 -0.57
C TRP A 71 -16.55 5.32 -1.86
N GLN A 72 -16.93 6.49 -2.39
CA GLN A 72 -16.27 7.04 -3.57
C GLN A 72 -14.80 7.36 -3.30
N GLY A 73 -14.47 7.90 -2.12
CA GLY A 73 -13.09 8.17 -1.72
C GLY A 73 -12.26 6.90 -1.57
N LEU A 74 -12.79 5.86 -0.92
CA LEU A 74 -12.13 4.56 -0.78
C LEU A 74 -11.92 3.89 -2.14
N PHE A 75 -12.91 3.98 -3.04
CA PHE A 75 -12.81 3.41 -4.39
C PHE A 75 -11.72 4.09 -5.23
N LEU A 76 -11.69 5.43 -5.26
CA LEU A 76 -10.65 6.18 -5.96
C LEU A 76 -9.26 5.92 -5.37
N ASN A 77 -9.17 5.81 -4.04
CA ASN A 77 -7.92 5.49 -3.36
C ASN A 77 -7.46 4.08 -3.76
N ALA A 78 -8.34 3.09 -3.70
CA ALA A 78 -8.04 1.71 -4.13
C ALA A 78 -7.55 1.66 -5.59
N LEU A 79 -8.22 2.36 -6.51
CA LEU A 79 -7.78 2.46 -7.91
C LEU A 79 -6.39 3.07 -8.03
N ALA A 80 -6.10 4.14 -7.27
CA ALA A 80 -4.78 4.77 -7.28
C ALA A 80 -3.68 3.81 -6.78
N TRP A 81 -3.95 3.04 -5.72
CA TRP A 81 -3.02 2.02 -5.23
C TRP A 81 -2.83 0.87 -6.21
N SER A 82 -3.91 0.40 -6.86
CA SER A 82 -3.82 -0.63 -7.90
C SER A 82 -3.00 -0.14 -9.11
N ALA A 83 -3.20 1.10 -9.53
CA ALA A 83 -2.44 1.72 -10.61
C ALA A 83 -0.96 1.88 -10.22
N ALA A 84 -0.67 2.33 -8.99
CA ALA A 84 0.70 2.42 -8.48
C ALA A 84 1.37 1.04 -8.40
N CYS A 85 0.63 0.00 -8.02
CA CYS A 85 1.13 -1.37 -7.97
C CYS A 85 1.49 -1.87 -9.36
N ALA A 86 0.57 -1.72 -10.32
CA ALA A 86 0.80 -2.08 -11.72
C ALA A 86 1.99 -1.32 -12.32
N LEU A 87 2.11 -0.02 -12.05
CA LEU A 87 3.23 0.81 -12.49
C LEU A 87 4.56 0.36 -11.86
N THR A 88 4.58 0.08 -10.56
CA THR A 88 5.79 -0.38 -9.88
C THR A 88 6.25 -1.72 -10.43
N LEU A 89 5.33 -2.67 -10.63
CA LEU A 89 5.64 -3.97 -11.25
C LEU A 89 6.10 -3.81 -12.71
N TYR A 90 5.49 -2.89 -13.47
CA TYR A 90 5.93 -2.57 -14.81
C TYR A 90 7.37 -2.05 -14.81
N ILE A 91 7.67 -1.03 -13.99
CA ILE A 91 9.01 -0.45 -13.86
C ILE A 91 10.04 -1.52 -13.45
N GLN A 92 9.72 -2.37 -12.46
CA GLN A 92 10.58 -3.48 -12.04
C GLN A 92 10.83 -4.48 -13.16
N ARG A 93 9.81 -4.82 -13.95
CA ARG A 93 9.95 -5.75 -15.08
C ARG A 93 10.90 -5.24 -16.17
N TYR A 94 10.94 -3.92 -16.39
CA TYR A 94 11.76 -3.30 -17.42
C TYR A 94 13.11 -2.77 -16.91
N GLY A 95 13.46 -3.00 -15.64
CA GLY A 95 14.75 -2.59 -15.07
C GLY A 95 14.95 -1.08 -15.08
N LEU A 96 13.86 -0.30 -14.99
CA LEU A 96 13.90 1.17 -14.98
C LEU A 96 14.19 1.74 -13.58
N LEU A 97 14.51 0.87 -12.61
CA LEU A 97 14.96 1.17 -11.24
C LEU A 97 16.07 0.20 -10.84
#